data_AF-A0A6N9UYI9-F1
#
_entry.id   AF-A0A6N9UYI9-F1
#
_cell.length_a   1.000
_cell.length_b   1.000
_cell.length_c   1.000
_cell.angle_alpha   90.00
_cell.angle_beta   90.00
_cell.angle_gamma   90.00
#
_symmetry.space_group_name_H-M   'P 1'
#
loop_
_entity.id
_entity.type
_entity.pdbx_description
1 polymer ?
#
loop_
_entity_poly.entity_id
_entity_poly.type
_entity_poly.pdbx_seq_one_letter_code
_entity_poly.pdbx_strand_id
1 'polypeptide(L)' 'MSPRHAADPAPEDRAAVVTGLGLTTALGGDVPATWRALLDGVCGVERVDFAEPEGPAQVYLAA' A
#
# COMPACT_ATOMS: atom_id res chain seq x y z
N MET A 1 28.79 -10.62 27.04
CA MET A 1 28.30 -10.14 25.74
C MET A 1 28.43 -11.29 24.76
N SER A 2 27.34 -11.73 24.10
CA SER A 2 27.38 -12.92 23.23
C SER A 2 28.19 -12.62 21.95
N PRO A 3 29.06 -13.52 21.48
CA PRO A 3 30.00 -13.27 20.37
C PRO A 3 29.30 -12.95 19.02
N ARG A 4 27.99 -13.16 18.93
CA ARG A 4 27.18 -12.84 17.74
C ARG A 4 26.99 -11.33 17.49
N HIS A 5 27.23 -10.48 18.49
CA HIS A 5 27.14 -9.01 18.35
C HIS A 5 28.43 -8.35 17.86
N ALA A 6 29.56 -9.07 17.77
CA ALA A 6 30.85 -8.47 17.41
C ALA A 6 31.00 -8.19 15.90
N ALA A 7 30.12 -8.73 15.06
CA ALA A 7 30.14 -8.60 13.60
C ALA A 7 28.96 -7.78 13.06
N ASP A 8 28.30 -7.00 13.90
CA ASP A 8 27.20 -6.15 13.49
C ASP A 8 27.77 -4.98 12.67
N PRO A 9 27.26 -4.69 11.45
CA PRO A 9 27.76 -3.57 10.65
C PRO A 9 27.62 -2.26 11.45
N ALA A 10 28.49 -1.30 11.19
CA ALA A 10 28.31 0.04 11.72
C ALA A 10 26.91 0.56 11.31
N PRO A 11 26.23 1.36 12.12
CA PRO A 11 24.86 1.82 11.82
C PRO A 11 24.71 2.41 10.41
N GLU A 12 25.74 3.08 9.91
CA GLU A 12 25.87 3.62 8.56
C GLU A 12 25.97 2.57 7.44
N ASP A 13 26.40 1.34 7.77
CA ASP A 13 26.55 0.21 6.85
C ASP A 13 25.32 -0.72 6.83
N ARG A 14 24.29 -0.44 7.64
CA ARG A 14 23.09 -1.29 7.75
C ARG A 14 22.08 -0.91 6.68
N ALA A 15 21.78 -1.85 5.78
CA ALA A 15 20.64 -1.74 4.87
C ALA A 15 19.36 -2.28 5.52
N ALA A 16 18.30 -1.48 5.50
CA ALA A 16 16.96 -1.98 5.79
C ALA A 16 16.42 -2.77 4.58
N VAL A 17 15.69 -3.86 4.85
CA VAL A 17 15.05 -4.69 3.82
C VAL A 17 13.56 -4.81 4.08
N VAL A 18 12.79 -4.95 2.99
CA VAL A 18 11.37 -5.27 3.07
C VAL A 18 11.22 -6.79 3.20
N THR A 19 10.67 -7.24 4.32
CA THR A 19 10.49 -8.67 4.63
C THR A 19 9.08 -9.18 4.38
N GLY A 20 8.13 -8.30 4.06
CA GLY A 20 6.76 -8.64 3.76
C GLY A 20 6.04 -7.50 3.05
N LEU A 21 5.01 -7.85 2.28
CA LEU A 21 4.19 -6.92 1.53
C LEU A 21 2.72 -7.33 1.67
N GLY A 22 1.86 -6.35 1.96
CA GLY A 22 0.40 -6.50 1.96
C GLY A 22 -0.21 -5.35 1.16
N LEU A 23 -1.27 -5.63 0.42
CA LEU A 23 -1.89 -4.68 -0.49
C LEU A 23 -3.41 -4.82 -0.46
N THR A 24 -4.09 -3.68 -0.35
CA THR A 24 -5.53 -3.54 -0.61
C THR A 24 -5.67 -2.36 -1.57
N THR A 25 -6.07 -2.65 -2.80
CA THR A 25 -6.11 -1.66 -3.87
C THR A 25 -7.38 -1.82 -4.69
N ALA A 26 -7.68 -0.83 -5.55
CA ALA A 26 -8.78 -0.94 -6.50
C ALA A 26 -8.55 -2.04 -7.57
N LEU A 27 -7.31 -2.55 -7.69
CA LEU A 27 -6.94 -3.63 -8.62
C LEU A 27 -6.98 -5.02 -7.97
N GLY A 28 -7.09 -5.11 -6.65
CA GLY A 28 -7.08 -6.37 -5.92
C GLY A 28 -6.94 -6.22 -4.42
N GLY A 29 -7.48 -7.19 -3.67
CA GLY A 29 -7.45 -7.22 -2.20
C GLY A 29 -6.21 -7.89 -1.59
N ASP A 30 -5.27 -8.34 -2.43
CA ASP A 30 -4.01 -8.92 -2.00
C ASP A 30 -2.89 -8.67 -3.03
N VAL A 31 -1.67 -9.11 -2.70
CA VAL A 31 -0.49 -8.94 -3.55
C VAL A 31 -0.62 -9.69 -4.88
N PRO A 32 -0.95 -11.00 -4.92
CA PRO A 32 -1.08 -11.72 -6.18
C PRO A 32 -2.12 -11.14 -7.15
N ALA A 33 -3.31 -10.75 -6.64
CA ALA A 33 -4.38 -10.18 -7.46
C ALA A 33 -3.97 -8.82 -8.02
N THR A 34 -3.44 -7.94 -7.16
CA THR A 34 -2.96 -6.61 -7.59
C THR A 34 -1.87 -6.73 -8.65
N TRP A 35 -0.91 -7.64 -8.47
CA TRP A 35 0.20 -7.81 -9.41
C TRP A 35 -0.25 -8.34 -10.77
N ARG A 36 -1.14 -9.34 -10.81
CA ARG A 36 -1.72 -9.82 -12.07
C ARG A 36 -2.46 -8.72 -12.82
N ALA A 37 -3.34 -8.00 -12.14
CA ALA A 37 -4.12 -6.92 -12.76
C ALA A 37 -3.23 -5.82 -13.33
N LEU A 38 -2.13 -5.48 -12.65
CA LEU A 38 -1.13 -4.53 -13.17
C LEU A 38 -0.44 -5.04 -14.45
N LEU A 39 0.01 -6.31 -14.45
CA LEU A 39 0.67 -6.90 -15.62
C LEU A 39 -0.28 -7.05 -16.82
N ASP A 40 -1.54 -7.34 -16.55
CA ASP A 40 -2.59 -7.45 -17.57
C ASP A 40 -3.09 -6.07 -18.06
N GLY A 41 -2.57 -4.96 -17.50
CA GLY A 41 -2.91 -3.60 -17.90
C GLY A 41 -4.32 -3.14 -17.50
N VAL A 42 -4.89 -3.75 -16.44
CA VAL A 42 -6.23 -3.40 -15.94
C VAL A 42 -6.22 -2.01 -15.30
N CYS A 43 -7.24 -1.21 -15.58
CA CYS A 43 -7.48 0.07 -14.92
C CYS A 43 -8.43 -0.12 -13.73
N GLY A 44 -8.01 0.26 -12.52
CA GLY A 44 -8.83 0.22 -11.31
C GLY A 44 -9.60 1.51 -11.04
N VAL A 45 -9.58 2.47 -11.97
CA VAL A 45 -10.30 3.74 -11.81
C VAL A 45 -11.68 3.61 -12.42
N GLU A 46 -12.70 3.92 -11.64
CA GLU A 46 -14.09 3.95 -12.09
C GLU A 46 -14.81 5.20 -11.59
N ARG A 47 -15.91 5.55 -12.26
CA ARG A 47 -16.78 6.63 -11.81
C ARG A 47 -17.53 6.15 -10.57
N VAL A 48 -17.32 6.83 -9.46
CA VAL A 48 -18.08 6.56 -8.24
C VAL A 48 -19.47 7.16 -8.36
N ASP A 49 -20.50 6.31 -8.37
CA ASP A 49 -21.88 6.74 -8.27
C ASP A 49 -22.21 7.06 -6.81
N PHE A 50 -22.17 8.36 -6.47
CA PHE A 50 -22.64 8.83 -5.17
C PHE A 50 -24.15 8.99 -5.23
N ALA A 51 -24.87 8.30 -4.34
CA ALA A 51 -26.25 8.67 -4.04
C ALA A 51 -26.27 10.06 -3.39
N GLU A 52 -27.40 10.76 -3.50
CA GLU A 52 -27.64 11.96 -2.70
C GLU A 52 -27.43 11.58 -1.22
N PRO A 53 -26.45 12.18 -0.52
CA PRO A 53 -26.18 11.79 0.85
C PRO A 53 -27.41 12.09 1.70
N GLU A 54 -27.85 11.11 2.48
CA GLU A 54 -28.96 11.28 3.42
C GLU A 54 -28.44 12.07 4.64
N GLY A 55 -28.41 13.40 4.52
CA GLY A 55 -27.93 14.32 5.57
C GLY A 55 -27.35 15.64 5.01
N PRO A 56 -26.96 16.61 5.86
CA PRO A 56 -26.33 17.85 5.41
C PRO A 56 -24.94 17.52 4.84
N ALA A 57 -24.90 17.25 3.54
CA ALA A 57 -23.71 16.88 2.78
C ALA A 57 -22.53 17.78 3.15
N GLN A 58 -21.56 17.23 3.88
CA GLN A 58 -20.37 17.98 4.25
C GLN A 58 -19.53 18.21 3.00
N VAL A 59 -19.41 19.50 2.67
CA VAL A 59 -18.46 20.08 1.72
C VAL A 59 -17.04 19.67 2.13
N TYR A 60 -16.50 18.60 1.52
CA TYR A 60 -15.12 18.13 1.77
C TYR A 60 -14.18 18.27 0.55
N LEU A 61 -14.56 19.02 -0.48
CA LEU A 61 -13.77 19.17 -1.72
C LEU A 61 -13.43 20.63 -2.06
N ALA A 62 -12.89 21.37 -1.09
CA ALA A 62 -12.28 22.68 -1.34
C ALA A 62 -11.12 22.98 -0.36
N ALA A 63 -10.17 22.04 -0.23
CA ALA A 63 -8.86 22.28 0.38
C ALA A 63 -7.75 21.92 -0.59
#